data_AF-A0AAV6JT07-F1
#
_entry.id   AF-A0AAV6JT07-F1
#
_cell.length_a   1.000
_cell.length_b   1.000
_cell.length_c   1.000
_cell.angle_alpha   90.00
_cell.angle_beta   90.00
_cell.angle_gamma   90.00
#
_symmetry.space_group_name_H-M   'P 1'
#
loop_
_entity.id
_entity.type
_entity.pdbx_description
1 polymer ?
#
loop_
_entity_poly.entity_id
_entity_poly.type
_entity_poly.pdbx_seq_one_letter_code
_entity_poly.pdbx_strand_id
1 'polypeptide(L)'
;METAFASASAINDQRQKIEQYKLILSTVIASNDVTQAKKFIDHILSDDVPLVVSRQLLQTFAQELGRLEPESQKEIGHYILNQIQPRVVSFEEQVLIIREKLADLYEAEQQWSKAAQILSGIDLDSAMRVIDDAFRLSKCVKIASLYLEDDDAINAEAFINKASFLVSNSQNEVLNWTYKVCYARILDLKRKFLEAALRYYDISQIQKRQIGDEVINEEALEQALSAAVTCTILAAAGPQRSRVLATLYKDERCSKLKIYPILQKVYLERILRKPEIDAFAEELKAHQACTLLGIAPHKAEKIASRMIYEDRMRGSIDQVEAVIHFEDDTEELQQWDQQIVGLCQALNDVLDSMAKKGLSIPV
;
A
#
# COMPACT_ATOMS: atom_id res chain seq x y z
N MET A 1 34.17 17.76 32.17
CA MET A 1 33.97 16.81 31.06
C MET A 1 35.20 16.76 30.16
N GLU A 2 35.72 17.89 29.68
CA GLU A 2 36.97 17.94 28.90
C GLU A 2 38.17 17.30 29.60
N THR A 3 38.30 17.48 30.91
CA THR A 3 39.32 16.79 31.73
C THR A 3 39.15 15.27 31.75
N ALA A 4 37.90 14.78 31.78
CA ALA A 4 37.60 13.35 31.71
C ALA A 4 37.91 12.78 30.32
N PHE A 5 37.60 13.52 29.26
CA PHE A 5 37.94 13.16 27.88
C PHE A 5 39.46 13.11 27.65
N ALA A 6 40.20 14.11 28.12
CA ALA A 6 41.65 14.12 28.05
C ALA A 6 42.26 12.92 28.80
N SER A 7 41.73 12.61 29.99
CA SER A 7 42.19 11.47 30.78
C SER A 7 41.92 10.12 30.09
N ALA A 8 40.76 9.97 29.46
CA ALA A 8 40.41 8.76 28.71
C ALA A 8 41.21 8.65 27.39
N SER A 9 41.50 9.77 26.74
CA SER A 9 42.28 9.79 25.50
C SER A 9 43.73 9.37 25.71
N ALA A 10 44.32 9.74 26.85
CA ALA A 10 45.71 9.42 27.22
C ALA A 10 45.95 7.93 27.58
N ILE A 11 44.91 7.10 27.70
CA ILE A 11 45.04 5.67 28.00
C ILE A 11 45.55 4.92 26.75
N ASN A 12 46.69 4.24 26.87
CA ASN A 12 47.27 3.46 25.78
C ASN A 12 46.57 2.10 25.57
N ASP A 13 46.05 1.48 26.64
CA ASP A 13 45.33 0.21 26.55
C ASP A 13 43.91 0.43 26.00
N GLN A 14 43.61 -0.16 24.84
CA GLN A 14 42.32 0.05 24.16
C GLN A 14 41.13 -0.44 24.98
N ARG A 15 41.27 -1.53 25.73
CA ARG A 15 40.17 -2.09 26.52
C ARG A 15 39.84 -1.18 27.70
N GLN A 16 40.85 -0.73 28.43
CA GLN A 16 40.69 0.23 29.51
C GLN A 16 40.15 1.58 29.01
N LYS A 17 40.62 2.04 27.84
CA LYS A 17 40.12 3.25 27.18
C LYS A 17 38.62 3.15 26.89
N ILE A 18 38.16 2.05 26.30
CA ILE A 18 36.73 1.81 26.03
C ILE A 18 35.91 1.79 27.32
N GLU A 19 36.37 1.08 28.36
CA GLU A 19 35.65 1.01 29.64
C GLU A 19 35.54 2.37 30.32
N GLN A 20 36.59 3.20 30.26
CA GLN A 20 36.49 4.57 30.77
C GLN A 20 35.48 5.42 29.99
N TYR A 21 35.51 5.35 28.66
CA TYR A 21 34.52 6.08 27.87
C TYR A 21 33.08 5.59 28.11
N LYS A 22 32.87 4.29 28.40
CA LYS A 22 31.55 3.78 28.81
C LYS A 22 31.08 4.33 30.16
N LEU A 23 31.98 4.52 31.12
CA LEU A 23 31.67 5.16 32.41
C LEU A 23 31.29 6.64 32.23
N ILE A 24 31.98 7.34 31.32
CA ILE A 24 31.62 8.72 30.98
C ILE A 24 30.26 8.75 30.27
N LEU A 25 30.04 7.83 29.34
CA LEU A 25 28.77 7.69 28.62
C LEU A 25 27.59 7.44 29.58
N SER A 26 27.73 6.54 30.55
CA SER A 26 26.66 6.29 31.53
C SER A 26 26.33 7.54 32.35
N THR A 27 27.35 8.35 32.68
CA THR A 27 27.17 9.63 33.38
C THR A 27 26.44 10.65 32.49
N VAL A 28 26.75 10.71 31.20
CA VAL A 28 26.11 11.60 30.22
C VAL A 28 24.65 11.20 29.97
N ILE A 29 24.34 9.90 29.90
CA ILE A 29 22.96 9.44 29.75
C ILE A 29 22.15 9.73 31.02
N ALA A 30 22.75 9.50 32.19
CA ALA A 30 22.11 9.76 33.48
C ALA A 30 21.82 11.25 33.73
N SER A 31 22.58 12.17 33.13
CA SER A 31 22.34 13.61 33.27
C SER A 31 21.16 14.11 32.42
N ASN A 32 20.73 13.33 31.41
CA ASN A 32 19.69 13.68 30.45
C ASN A 32 19.87 15.08 29.79
N ASP A 33 21.12 15.56 29.74
CA ASP A 33 21.47 16.86 29.16
C ASP A 33 21.94 16.68 27.72
N VAL A 34 21.13 17.17 26.79
CA VAL A 34 21.41 17.14 25.34
C VAL A 34 22.74 17.81 25.00
N THR A 35 23.10 18.88 25.69
CA THR A 35 24.36 19.59 25.45
C THR A 35 25.56 18.72 25.81
N GLN A 36 25.44 17.95 26.89
CA GLN A 36 26.49 17.01 27.30
C GLN A 36 26.62 15.83 26.33
N ALA A 37 25.48 15.31 25.86
CA ALA A 37 25.45 14.29 24.83
C ALA A 37 26.14 14.76 23.54
N LYS A 38 25.82 15.96 23.05
CA LYS A 38 26.45 16.55 21.85
C LYS A 38 27.97 16.69 22.02
N LYS A 39 28.44 17.20 23.16
CA LYS A 39 29.89 17.29 23.45
C LYS A 39 30.57 15.93 23.47
N PHE A 40 29.92 14.90 24.01
CA PHE A 40 30.43 13.54 23.97
C PHE A 40 30.55 13.03 22.53
N ILE A 41 29.54 13.28 21.70
CA ILE A 41 29.50 12.89 20.28
C ILE A 41 30.63 13.58 19.50
N ASP A 42 30.81 14.89 19.68
CA ASP A 42 31.89 15.64 19.01
C ASP A 42 33.27 15.06 19.37
N HIS A 43 33.46 14.71 20.64
CA HIS A 43 34.71 14.11 21.11
C HIS A 43 34.96 12.72 20.52
N ILE A 44 33.98 11.81 20.54
CA ILE A 44 34.17 10.45 20.01
C ILE A 44 34.33 10.41 18.49
N LEU A 45 33.82 11.42 17.78
CA LEU A 45 33.95 11.55 16.33
C LEU A 45 35.18 12.35 15.89
N SER A 46 35.89 12.97 16.85
CA SER A 46 37.16 13.65 16.59
C SER A 46 38.28 12.67 16.22
N ASP A 47 39.35 13.21 15.63
CA ASP A 47 40.53 12.41 15.24
C ASP A 47 41.36 11.94 16.46
N ASP A 48 41.07 12.44 17.67
CA ASP A 48 41.72 12.02 18.92
C ASP A 48 41.28 10.62 19.37
N VAL A 49 40.16 10.12 18.83
CA VAL A 49 39.60 8.82 19.18
C VAL A 49 39.77 7.84 18.01
N PRO A 50 40.46 6.70 18.20
CA PRO A 50 40.61 5.71 17.15
C PRO A 50 39.25 5.18 16.66
N LEU A 51 39.08 5.01 15.35
CA LEU A 51 37.82 4.62 14.71
C LEU A 51 37.15 3.38 15.35
N VAL A 52 37.94 2.37 15.73
CA VAL A 52 37.43 1.15 16.39
C VAL A 52 36.75 1.48 17.72
N VAL A 53 37.35 2.39 18.50
CA VAL A 53 36.80 2.87 19.77
C VAL A 53 35.55 3.72 19.50
N SER A 54 35.59 4.63 18.51
CA SER A 54 34.43 5.45 18.13
C SER A 54 33.22 4.60 17.73
N ARG A 55 33.41 3.57 16.90
CA ARG A 55 32.35 2.62 16.50
C ARG A 55 31.71 1.92 17.69
N GLN A 56 32.54 1.38 18.59
CA GLN A 56 32.06 0.66 19.76
C GLN A 56 31.27 1.57 20.71
N LEU A 57 31.80 2.78 20.97
CA LEU A 57 31.15 3.76 21.85
C LEU A 57 29.84 4.27 21.28
N LEU A 58 29.83 4.57 19.98
CA LEU A 58 28.64 5.04 19.29
C LEU A 58 27.56 3.95 19.22
N GLN A 59 27.95 2.69 19.04
CA GLN A 59 27.02 1.57 19.10
C GLN A 59 26.38 1.43 20.50
N THR A 60 27.20 1.52 21.56
CA THR A 60 26.68 1.52 22.94
C THR A 60 25.78 2.73 23.19
N PHE A 61 26.17 3.92 22.71
CA PHE A 61 25.34 5.13 22.78
C PHE A 61 23.98 4.92 22.10
N ALA A 62 23.99 4.39 20.87
CA ALA A 62 22.76 4.15 20.10
C ALA A 62 21.83 3.15 20.81
N GLN A 63 22.36 2.08 21.39
CA GLN A 63 21.59 1.10 22.17
C GLN A 63 20.91 1.75 23.39
N GLU A 64 21.65 2.60 24.09
CA GLU A 64 21.24 3.28 25.32
C GLU A 64 20.40 4.55 25.08
N LEU A 65 20.31 5.04 23.84
CA LEU A 65 19.54 6.22 23.45
C LEU A 65 18.10 6.17 23.98
N GLY A 66 17.50 4.97 24.03
CA GLY A 66 16.14 4.74 24.50
C GLY A 66 15.88 5.11 25.97
N ARG A 67 16.92 5.37 26.78
CA ARG A 67 16.77 5.80 28.18
C ARG A 67 16.50 7.29 28.34
N LEU A 68 16.76 8.09 27.31
CA LEU A 68 16.53 9.53 27.33
C LEU A 68 15.06 9.86 27.03
N GLU A 69 14.65 11.09 27.28
CA GLU A 69 13.31 11.57 26.89
C GLU A 69 13.15 11.55 25.36
N PRO A 70 11.96 11.23 24.80
CA PRO A 70 11.75 11.08 23.35
C PRO A 70 12.24 12.26 22.50
N GLU A 71 12.04 13.49 22.98
CA GLU A 71 12.47 14.68 22.24
C GLU A 71 14.00 14.85 22.25
N SER A 72 14.64 14.57 23.39
CA SER A 72 16.10 14.51 23.50
C SER A 72 16.68 13.41 22.59
N GLN A 73 16.02 12.25 22.50
CA GLN A 73 16.44 11.17 21.61
C GLN A 73 16.44 11.61 20.14
N LYS A 74 15.39 12.31 19.70
CA LYS A 74 15.31 12.84 18.33
C LYS A 74 16.40 13.86 18.07
N GLU A 75 16.55 14.84 18.95
CA GLU A 75 17.54 15.91 18.78
C GLU A 75 18.97 15.34 18.71
N ILE A 76 19.30 14.42 19.62
CA ILE A 76 20.61 13.77 19.65
C ILE A 76 20.80 12.85 18.44
N GLY A 77 19.81 12.03 18.08
CA GLY A 77 19.90 11.13 16.93
C GLY A 77 20.14 11.87 15.62
N HIS A 78 19.40 12.96 15.38
CA HIS A 78 19.63 13.84 14.21
C HIS A 78 21.02 14.49 14.25
N TYR A 79 21.46 14.95 15.42
CA TYR A 79 22.80 15.50 15.59
C TYR A 79 23.88 14.49 15.21
N ILE A 80 23.77 13.25 15.71
CA ILE A 80 24.72 12.17 15.38
C ILE A 80 24.76 11.91 13.88
N LEU A 81 23.60 11.76 13.23
CA LEU A 81 23.53 11.49 11.80
C LEU A 81 24.19 12.61 10.98
N ASN A 82 23.97 13.88 11.36
CA ASN A 82 24.60 15.03 10.70
C ASN A 82 26.12 15.04 10.86
N GLN A 83 26.64 14.74 12.07
CA GLN A 83 28.08 14.71 12.32
C GLN A 83 28.78 13.54 11.60
N ILE A 84 28.08 12.41 11.46
CA ILE A 84 28.63 11.21 10.81
C ILE A 84 28.56 11.28 9.28
N GLN A 85 27.68 12.10 8.71
CA GLN A 85 27.43 12.17 7.27
C GLN A 85 28.70 12.22 6.40
N PRO A 86 29.77 12.98 6.72
CA PRO A 86 30.99 13.01 5.92
C PRO A 86 31.77 11.68 5.89
N ARG A 87 31.57 10.83 6.91
CA ARG A 87 32.26 9.54 7.10
C ARG A 87 31.28 8.38 7.23
N VAL A 88 30.07 8.50 6.67
CA VAL A 88 28.94 7.58 6.89
C VAL A 88 29.26 6.10 6.60
N VAL A 89 30.06 5.84 5.55
CA VAL A 89 30.53 4.48 5.17
C VAL A 89 31.34 3.81 6.29
N SER A 90 31.99 4.61 7.15
CA SER A 90 32.72 4.09 8.31
C SER A 90 31.83 3.73 9.48
N PHE A 91 30.55 4.12 9.51
CA PHE A 91 29.64 3.98 10.65
C PHE A 91 28.28 3.38 10.26
N GLU A 92 28.21 2.59 9.18
CA GLU A 92 26.96 2.07 8.63
C GLU A 92 26.09 1.32 9.67
N GLU A 93 26.71 0.49 10.51
CA GLU A 93 25.98 -0.25 11.55
C GLU A 93 25.37 0.67 12.61
N GLN A 94 26.12 1.68 13.05
CA GLN A 94 25.63 2.64 14.05
C GLN A 94 24.53 3.53 13.45
N VAL A 95 24.71 3.97 12.20
CA VAL A 95 23.71 4.75 11.45
C VAL A 95 22.40 3.97 11.30
N LEU A 96 22.48 2.67 11.01
CA LEU A 96 21.30 1.81 10.95
C LEU A 96 20.54 1.81 12.27
N ILE A 97 21.21 1.50 13.38
CA ILE A 97 20.58 1.41 14.71
C ILE A 97 19.92 2.74 15.10
N ILE A 98 20.58 3.86 14.80
CA ILE A 98 20.05 5.20 15.10
C ILE A 98 18.83 5.50 14.24
N ARG A 99 18.88 5.22 12.93
CA ARG A 99 17.75 5.43 12.03
C ARG A 99 16.55 4.57 12.41
N GLU A 100 16.76 3.31 12.81
CA GLU A 100 15.67 2.44 13.29
C GLU A 100 15.00 3.03 14.53
N LYS A 101 15.78 3.40 15.56
CA LYS A 101 15.23 4.02 16.78
C LYS A 101 14.50 5.33 16.52
N LEU A 102 15.06 6.20 15.68
CA LEU A 102 14.41 7.45 15.29
C LEU A 102 13.10 7.20 14.54
N ALA A 103 13.08 6.21 13.65
CA ALA A 103 11.87 5.85 12.92
C ALA A 103 10.79 5.31 13.86
N ASP A 104 11.15 4.44 14.81
CA ASP A 104 10.22 3.90 15.82
C ASP A 104 9.60 5.03 16.67
N LEU A 105 10.38 6.07 17.02
CA LEU A 105 9.87 7.24 17.74
C LEU A 105 8.87 8.06 16.90
N TYR A 106 9.20 8.32 15.63
CA TYR A 106 8.29 9.04 14.73
C TYR A 106 7.02 8.22 14.44
N GLU A 107 7.15 6.90 14.34
CA GLU A 107 6.03 5.99 14.16
C GLU A 107 5.10 5.99 15.38
N ALA A 108 5.65 5.94 16.60
CA ALA A 108 4.87 6.04 17.84
C ALA A 108 4.10 7.37 17.95
N GLU A 109 4.60 8.44 17.33
CA GLU A 109 3.95 9.76 17.25
C GLU A 109 3.04 9.92 16.03
N GLN A 110 2.81 8.85 15.25
CA GLN A 110 2.01 8.85 14.01
C GLN A 110 2.54 9.85 12.97
N GLN A 111 3.84 10.17 13.00
CA GLN A 111 4.52 10.98 11.99
C GLN A 111 5.07 10.07 10.89
N TRP A 112 4.16 9.44 10.13
CA TRP A 112 4.47 8.35 9.21
C TRP A 112 5.47 8.73 8.12
N SER A 113 5.24 9.85 7.42
CA SER A 113 6.15 10.36 6.40
C SER A 113 7.57 10.59 6.93
N LYS A 114 7.71 11.12 8.15
CA LYS A 114 9.03 11.34 8.75
C LYS A 114 9.72 10.03 9.11
N ALA A 115 8.99 9.07 9.70
CA ALA A 115 9.53 7.74 9.97
C ALA A 115 10.03 7.06 8.68
N ALA A 116 9.24 7.16 7.61
CA ALA A 116 9.61 6.64 6.29
C ALA A 116 10.86 7.31 5.72
N GLN A 117 10.97 8.65 5.83
CA GLN A 117 12.15 9.41 5.41
C GLN A 117 13.41 9.00 6.19
N ILE A 118 13.31 8.79 7.50
CA ILE A 118 14.44 8.32 8.32
C ILE A 118 14.90 6.93 7.85
N LEU A 119 13.98 5.98 7.63
CA LEU A 119 14.36 4.65 7.16
C LEU A 119 14.87 4.65 5.71
N SER A 120 14.36 5.54 4.85
CA SER A 120 14.74 5.64 3.44
C SER A 120 16.22 6.00 3.21
N GLY A 121 16.86 6.65 4.19
CA GLY A 121 18.29 6.97 4.11
C GLY A 121 19.21 5.86 4.63
N ILE A 122 18.69 4.66 4.91
CA ILE A 122 19.52 3.46 5.10
C ILE A 122 20.01 3.01 3.71
N ASP A 123 21.32 2.83 3.55
CA ASP A 123 21.88 2.25 2.33
C ASP A 123 21.63 0.73 2.30
N LEU A 124 20.56 0.34 1.61
CA LEU A 124 20.18 -1.07 1.44
C LEU A 124 21.07 -1.80 0.41
N ASP A 125 21.83 -1.06 -0.39
CA ASP A 125 22.68 -1.59 -1.46
C ASP A 125 24.17 -1.53 -1.09
N SER A 126 24.49 -1.32 0.19
CA SER A 126 25.86 -1.22 0.69
C SER A 126 26.74 -2.36 0.17
N ALA A 127 27.84 -2.00 -0.51
CA ALA A 127 28.85 -2.93 -0.97
C ALA A 127 29.75 -3.45 0.18
N MET A 128 29.74 -2.75 1.32
CA MET A 128 30.63 -3.02 2.46
C MET A 128 29.99 -3.98 3.47
N ARG A 129 28.65 -4.02 3.54
CA ARG A 129 27.90 -4.90 4.44
C ARG A 129 27.19 -5.98 3.66
N VAL A 130 27.34 -7.24 4.08
CA VAL A 130 26.48 -8.32 3.60
C VAL A 130 25.10 -8.11 4.21
N ILE A 131 24.19 -7.55 3.42
CA ILE A 131 22.79 -7.38 3.79
C ILE A 131 22.01 -8.53 3.17
N ASP A 132 21.35 -9.32 4.02
CA ASP A 132 20.49 -10.41 3.57
C ASP A 132 19.24 -9.88 2.86
N ASP A 133 18.78 -10.63 1.86
CA ASP A 133 17.63 -10.23 1.04
C ASP A 133 16.35 -10.15 1.86
N ALA A 134 16.21 -10.96 2.92
CA ALA A 134 15.07 -10.86 3.84
C ALA A 134 15.06 -9.52 4.60
N PHE A 135 16.23 -9.01 5.00
CA PHE A 135 16.33 -7.70 5.65
C PHE A 135 15.98 -6.57 4.69
N ARG A 136 16.49 -6.61 3.45
CA ARG A 136 16.15 -5.62 2.40
C ARG A 136 14.66 -5.60 2.13
N LEU A 137 14.06 -6.78 1.94
CA LEU A 137 12.62 -6.90 1.72
C LEU A 137 11.82 -6.30 2.89
N SER A 138 12.18 -6.66 4.12
CA SER A 138 11.53 -6.14 5.33
C SER A 138 11.57 -4.62 5.40
N LYS A 139 12.74 -3.99 5.14
CA LYS A 139 12.86 -2.53 5.15
C LYS A 139 12.10 -1.86 4.01
N CYS A 140 12.17 -2.39 2.78
CA CYS A 140 11.42 -1.84 1.66
C CYS A 140 9.91 -1.88 1.90
N VAL A 141 9.39 -3.00 2.40
CA VAL A 141 7.96 -3.14 2.74
C VAL A 141 7.58 -2.19 3.87
N LYS A 142 8.39 -2.11 4.94
CA LYS A 142 8.13 -1.19 6.06
C LYS A 142 8.09 0.28 5.62
N ILE A 143 9.04 0.72 4.80
CA ILE A 143 9.08 2.10 4.28
C ILE A 143 7.85 2.39 3.42
N ALA A 144 7.47 1.45 2.54
CA ALA A 144 6.27 1.60 1.72
C ALA A 144 5.00 1.68 2.57
N SER A 145 4.86 0.84 3.60
CA SER A 145 3.73 0.88 4.53
C SER A 145 3.62 2.24 5.23
N LEU A 146 4.73 2.79 5.71
CA LEU A 146 4.74 4.09 6.39
C LEU A 146 4.30 5.23 5.47
N TYR A 147 4.79 5.29 4.23
CA TYR A 147 4.33 6.29 3.26
C TYR A 147 2.84 6.16 2.93
N LEU A 148 2.30 4.93 2.93
CA LEU A 148 0.88 4.68 2.66
C LEU A 148 -0.05 5.11 3.79
N GLU A 149 0.42 5.29 5.01
CA GLU A 149 -0.41 5.85 6.10
C GLU A 149 -0.70 7.35 5.90
N ASP A 150 0.14 8.06 5.14
CA ASP A 150 -0.09 9.44 4.68
C ASP A 150 -0.56 9.50 3.20
N ASP A 151 -1.05 8.39 2.64
CA ASP A 151 -1.49 8.26 1.23
C ASP A 151 -0.43 8.66 0.17
N ASP A 152 0.86 8.66 0.53
CA ASP A 152 1.96 8.99 -0.39
C ASP A 152 2.34 7.80 -1.27
N ALA A 153 1.49 7.55 -2.27
CA ALA A 153 1.67 6.46 -3.21
C ALA A 153 2.94 6.59 -4.08
N ILE A 154 3.45 7.80 -4.28
CA ILE A 154 4.62 8.04 -5.15
C ILE A 154 5.87 7.52 -4.46
N ASN A 155 6.12 7.93 -3.21
CA ASN A 155 7.26 7.46 -2.46
C ASN A 155 7.12 5.98 -2.08
N ALA A 156 5.90 5.52 -1.74
CA ALA A 156 5.65 4.11 -1.46
C ALA A 156 5.98 3.20 -2.67
N GLU A 157 5.61 3.61 -3.89
CA GLU A 157 5.87 2.84 -5.11
C GLU A 157 7.36 2.64 -5.38
N ALA A 158 8.20 3.62 -5.08
CA ALA A 158 9.64 3.51 -5.26
C ALA A 158 10.22 2.34 -4.44
N PHE A 159 9.75 2.14 -3.21
CA PHE A 159 10.23 1.06 -2.33
C PHE A 159 9.53 -0.27 -2.60
N ILE A 160 8.25 -0.27 -2.97
CA ILE A 160 7.55 -1.52 -3.30
C ILE A 160 8.12 -2.16 -4.58
N ASN A 161 8.55 -1.36 -5.55
CA ASN A 161 9.18 -1.87 -6.77
C ASN A 161 10.53 -2.53 -6.46
N LYS A 162 11.31 -1.99 -5.51
CA LYS A 162 12.53 -2.66 -5.01
C LYS A 162 12.20 -3.99 -4.34
N ALA A 163 11.16 -4.03 -3.51
CA ALA A 163 10.68 -5.26 -2.85
C ALA A 163 10.21 -6.34 -3.85
N SER A 164 9.67 -5.95 -5.01
CA SER A 164 9.13 -6.89 -6.00
C SER A 164 10.15 -7.91 -6.54
N PHE A 165 11.43 -7.54 -6.57
CA PHE A 165 12.51 -8.43 -7.03
C PHE A 165 12.91 -9.46 -5.97
N LEU A 166 12.56 -9.22 -4.70
CA LEU A 166 12.97 -10.05 -3.56
C LEU A 166 11.83 -10.94 -3.07
N VAL A 167 10.58 -10.51 -3.22
CA VAL A 167 9.40 -11.17 -2.64
C VAL A 167 9.19 -12.61 -3.16
N SER A 168 9.55 -12.91 -4.40
CA SER A 168 9.38 -14.25 -4.98
C SER A 168 10.25 -15.31 -4.31
N ASN A 169 11.39 -14.90 -3.76
CA ASN A 169 12.37 -15.78 -3.13
C ASN A 169 12.23 -15.82 -1.60
N SER A 170 11.35 -14.98 -1.04
CA SER A 170 11.11 -14.87 0.39
C SER A 170 10.23 -16.01 0.91
N GLN A 171 10.70 -16.70 1.94
CA GLN A 171 9.91 -17.68 2.69
C GLN A 171 9.06 -17.02 3.80
N ASN A 172 9.23 -15.70 4.01
CA ASN A 172 8.47 -14.99 5.03
C ASN A 172 7.08 -14.63 4.50
N GLU A 173 6.10 -15.44 4.88
CA GLU A 173 4.71 -15.28 4.45
C GLU A 173 4.08 -13.96 4.93
N VAL A 174 4.44 -13.44 6.11
CA VAL A 174 3.93 -12.16 6.63
C VAL A 174 4.37 -11.03 5.72
N LEU A 175 5.68 -10.95 5.43
CA LEU A 175 6.23 -9.93 4.54
C LEU A 175 5.64 -10.02 3.14
N ASN A 176 5.43 -11.24 2.64
CA ASN A 176 4.81 -11.45 1.33
C ASN A 176 3.35 -10.96 1.31
N TRP A 177 2.62 -11.15 2.41
CA TRP A 177 1.27 -10.64 2.57
C TRP A 177 1.24 -9.10 2.66
N THR A 178 2.05 -8.50 3.54
CA THR A 178 2.15 -7.04 3.68
C THR A 178 2.54 -6.38 2.37
N TYR A 179 3.48 -6.97 1.62
CA TYR A 179 3.85 -6.54 0.28
C TYR A 179 2.64 -6.52 -0.67
N LYS A 180 1.84 -7.59 -0.72
CA LYS A 180 0.66 -7.68 -1.60
C LYS A 180 -0.36 -6.60 -1.25
N VAL A 181 -0.63 -6.39 0.03
CA VAL A 181 -1.55 -5.36 0.52
C VAL A 181 -1.06 -3.96 0.15
N CYS A 182 0.22 -3.66 0.39
CA CYS A 182 0.83 -2.38 0.02
C CYS A 182 0.73 -2.13 -1.50
N TYR A 183 1.09 -3.14 -2.30
CA TYR A 183 1.03 -3.02 -3.75
C TYR A 183 -0.39 -2.75 -4.27
N ALA A 184 -1.40 -3.43 -3.71
CA ALA A 184 -2.80 -3.16 -4.04
C ALA A 184 -3.24 -1.73 -3.65
N ARG A 185 -2.87 -1.26 -2.44
CA ARG A 185 -3.14 0.12 -1.96
C ARG A 185 -2.52 1.18 -2.88
N ILE A 186 -1.26 0.97 -3.30
CA ILE A 186 -0.56 1.90 -4.20
C ILE A 186 -1.30 2.02 -5.54
N LEU A 187 -1.72 0.90 -6.13
CA LEU A 187 -2.47 0.89 -7.40
C LEU A 187 -3.81 1.62 -7.27
N ASP A 188 -4.53 1.41 -6.15
CA ASP A 188 -5.79 2.09 -5.84
C ASP A 188 -5.60 3.61 -5.73
N LEU A 189 -4.62 4.07 -4.93
CA LEU A 189 -4.27 5.49 -4.79
C LEU A 189 -3.89 6.13 -6.13
N LYS A 190 -3.16 5.40 -6.98
CA LYS A 190 -2.78 5.84 -8.33
C LYS A 190 -3.93 5.72 -9.35
N ARG A 191 -5.14 5.37 -8.93
CA ARG A 191 -6.34 5.19 -9.76
C ARG A 191 -6.21 4.13 -10.85
N LYS A 192 -5.28 3.20 -10.68
CA LYS A 192 -5.18 1.99 -11.51
C LYS A 192 -6.16 0.94 -10.99
N PHE A 193 -7.44 1.31 -10.96
CA PHE A 193 -8.46 0.57 -10.22
C PHE A 193 -8.64 -0.87 -10.69
N LEU A 194 -8.54 -1.13 -11.99
CA LEU A 194 -8.69 -2.50 -12.50
C LEU A 194 -7.55 -3.42 -12.05
N GLU A 195 -6.33 -2.90 -12.01
CA GLU A 195 -5.14 -3.63 -11.53
C GLU A 195 -5.23 -3.82 -10.00
N ALA A 196 -5.63 -2.79 -9.27
CA ALA A 196 -5.87 -2.85 -7.84
C ALA A 196 -6.95 -3.89 -7.48
N ALA A 197 -8.07 -3.89 -8.24
CA ALA A 197 -9.17 -4.82 -8.03
C ALA A 197 -8.73 -6.28 -8.15
N LEU A 198 -7.94 -6.61 -9.16
CA LEU A 198 -7.39 -7.96 -9.33
C LEU A 198 -6.52 -8.36 -8.13
N ARG A 199 -5.65 -7.46 -7.66
CA ARG A 199 -4.79 -7.73 -6.49
C ARG A 199 -5.57 -7.88 -5.19
N TYR A 200 -6.57 -7.03 -4.96
CA TYR A 200 -7.45 -7.15 -3.81
C TYR A 200 -8.28 -8.44 -3.85
N TYR A 201 -8.75 -8.83 -5.02
CA TYR A 201 -9.45 -10.10 -5.19
C TYR A 201 -8.51 -11.28 -4.90
N ASP A 202 -7.30 -11.29 -5.43
CA ASP A 202 -6.29 -12.32 -5.13
C ASP A 202 -6.00 -12.43 -3.62
N ILE A 203 -5.91 -11.30 -2.91
CA ILE A 203 -5.74 -11.26 -1.45
C ILE A 203 -6.95 -11.88 -0.75
N SER A 204 -8.16 -11.58 -1.20
CA SER A 204 -9.40 -12.13 -0.60
C SER A 204 -9.52 -13.65 -0.75
N GLN A 205 -8.84 -14.26 -1.72
CA GLN A 205 -8.86 -15.71 -1.96
C GLN A 205 -7.90 -16.48 -1.04
N ILE A 206 -7.04 -15.78 -0.30
CA ILE A 206 -6.13 -16.41 0.64
C ILE A 206 -6.97 -17.08 1.75
N GLN A 207 -6.77 -18.38 1.94
CA GLN A 207 -7.46 -19.12 3.00
C GLN A 207 -7.09 -18.55 4.37
N LYS A 208 -8.06 -18.52 5.30
CA LYS A 208 -7.81 -18.18 6.71
C LYS A 208 -6.67 -19.04 7.24
N ARG A 209 -5.54 -18.42 7.53
CA ARG A 209 -4.35 -19.06 8.09
C ARG A 209 -3.70 -18.09 9.06
N GLN A 210 -3.11 -18.64 10.10
CA GLN A 210 -2.19 -17.90 10.95
C GLN A 210 -0.88 -17.76 10.20
N ILE A 211 -0.45 -16.52 9.96
CA ILE A 211 0.82 -16.23 9.29
C ILE A 211 1.74 -15.64 10.35
N GLY A 212 2.62 -16.46 10.93
CA GLY A 212 3.44 -16.05 12.07
C GLY A 212 2.59 -15.63 13.28
N ASP A 213 2.86 -14.45 13.83
CA ASP A 213 2.12 -13.87 14.96
C ASP A 213 0.86 -13.09 14.52
N GLU A 214 0.69 -12.85 13.22
CA GLU A 214 -0.48 -12.14 12.68
C GLU A 214 -1.57 -13.13 12.23
N VAL A 215 -2.76 -12.96 12.81
CA VAL A 215 -3.95 -13.71 12.41
C VAL A 215 -4.63 -12.94 11.30
N ILE A 216 -4.65 -13.48 10.08
CA ILE A 216 -5.53 -12.96 9.02
C ILE A 216 -6.96 -13.29 9.45
N ASN A 217 -7.64 -12.29 10.01
CA ASN A 217 -9.03 -12.42 10.40
C ASN A 217 -9.95 -12.37 9.17
N GLU A 218 -11.17 -12.88 9.33
CA GLU A 218 -12.18 -12.88 8.26
C GLU A 218 -12.53 -11.47 7.80
N GLU A 219 -12.47 -10.51 8.72
CA GLU A 219 -12.74 -9.11 8.46
C GLU A 219 -11.76 -8.49 7.44
N ALA A 220 -10.45 -8.76 7.56
CA ALA A 220 -9.45 -8.26 6.61
C ALA A 220 -9.66 -8.84 5.20
N LEU A 221 -10.06 -10.10 5.09
CA LEU A 221 -10.37 -10.73 3.80
C LEU A 221 -11.66 -10.17 3.19
N GLU A 222 -12.67 -9.89 4.02
CA GLU A 222 -13.91 -9.23 3.59
C GLU A 222 -13.64 -7.79 3.14
N GLN A 223 -12.79 -7.04 3.86
CA GLN A 223 -12.36 -5.71 3.47
C GLN A 223 -11.60 -5.71 2.14
N ALA A 224 -10.71 -6.70 1.92
CA ALA A 224 -10.03 -6.86 0.63
C ALA A 224 -11.04 -7.16 -0.50
N LEU A 225 -12.02 -8.04 -0.26
CA LEU A 225 -13.06 -8.33 -1.26
C LEU A 225 -13.91 -7.09 -1.56
N SER A 226 -14.31 -6.33 -0.53
CA SER A 226 -15.02 -5.06 -0.68
C SER A 226 -14.21 -4.05 -1.50
N ALA A 227 -12.92 -3.90 -1.21
CA ALA A 227 -12.01 -3.04 -1.98
C ALA A 227 -11.90 -3.48 -3.45
N ALA A 228 -11.89 -4.80 -3.72
CA ALA A 228 -11.89 -5.33 -5.08
C ALA A 228 -13.17 -4.95 -5.84
N VAL A 229 -14.33 -5.06 -5.19
CA VAL A 229 -15.62 -4.65 -5.78
C VAL A 229 -15.66 -3.14 -6.03
N THR A 230 -15.28 -2.32 -5.05
CA THR A 230 -15.21 -0.87 -5.18
C THR A 230 -14.31 -0.45 -6.34
N CYS A 231 -13.08 -0.97 -6.39
CA CYS A 231 -12.13 -0.67 -7.46
C CYS A 231 -12.68 -1.12 -8.84
N THR A 232 -13.34 -2.28 -8.92
CA THR A 232 -13.93 -2.74 -10.19
C THR A 232 -15.06 -1.81 -10.66
N ILE A 233 -15.91 -1.34 -9.74
CA ILE A 233 -16.98 -0.39 -10.06
C ILE A 233 -16.40 0.93 -10.57
N LEU A 234 -15.36 1.46 -9.92
CA LEU A 234 -14.67 2.71 -10.27
C LEU A 234 -13.79 2.62 -11.53
N ALA A 235 -13.36 1.43 -11.92
CA ALA A 235 -12.53 1.23 -13.11
C ALA A 235 -13.24 1.69 -14.39
N ALA A 236 -12.46 2.08 -15.40
CA ALA A 236 -12.99 2.48 -16.70
C ALA A 236 -13.77 1.32 -17.35
N ALA A 237 -14.91 1.64 -17.98
CA ALA A 237 -15.72 0.68 -18.72
C ALA A 237 -14.92 0.03 -19.85
N GLY A 238 -14.98 -1.31 -19.97
CA GLY A 238 -14.30 -2.06 -21.02
C GLY A 238 -14.35 -3.58 -20.78
N PRO A 239 -13.93 -4.41 -21.76
CA PRO A 239 -14.11 -5.87 -21.72
C PRO A 239 -13.45 -6.56 -20.52
N GLN A 240 -12.28 -6.07 -20.10
CA GLN A 240 -11.59 -6.62 -18.92
C GLN A 240 -12.34 -6.31 -17.63
N ARG A 241 -12.88 -5.10 -17.47
CA ARG A 241 -13.72 -4.74 -16.31
C ARG A 241 -14.99 -5.61 -16.27
N SER A 242 -15.66 -5.81 -17.41
CA SER A 242 -16.87 -6.66 -17.46
C SER A 242 -16.58 -8.10 -17.05
N ARG A 243 -15.41 -8.64 -17.43
CA ARG A 243 -14.96 -9.97 -16.95
C ARG A 243 -14.76 -9.99 -15.43
N VAL A 244 -14.13 -8.97 -14.84
CA VAL A 244 -13.93 -8.91 -13.38
C VAL A 244 -15.27 -8.74 -12.65
N LEU A 245 -16.20 -7.91 -13.15
CA LEU A 245 -17.56 -7.80 -12.61
C LEU A 245 -18.28 -9.14 -12.61
N ALA A 246 -18.18 -9.91 -13.70
CA ALA A 246 -18.77 -11.25 -13.80
C ALA A 246 -18.19 -12.22 -12.76
N THR A 247 -16.88 -12.18 -12.54
CA THR A 247 -16.21 -12.98 -11.50
C THR A 247 -16.71 -12.62 -10.11
N LEU A 248 -16.75 -11.32 -9.78
CA LEU A 248 -17.18 -10.84 -8.47
C LEU A 248 -18.67 -11.12 -8.21
N TYR A 249 -19.53 -10.95 -9.22
CA TYR A 249 -20.96 -11.23 -9.12
C TYR A 249 -21.25 -12.71 -8.85
N LYS A 250 -20.43 -13.62 -9.40
CA LYS A 250 -20.55 -15.07 -9.18
C LYS A 250 -19.94 -15.54 -7.86
N ASP A 251 -19.12 -14.73 -7.20
CA ASP A 251 -18.57 -15.05 -5.88
C ASP A 251 -19.64 -14.80 -4.81
N GLU A 252 -20.16 -15.89 -4.22
CA GLU A 252 -21.22 -15.84 -3.21
C GLU A 252 -20.86 -14.96 -2.01
N ARG A 253 -19.56 -14.79 -1.69
CA ARG A 253 -19.12 -13.94 -0.58
C ARG A 253 -19.45 -12.47 -0.84
N CYS A 254 -19.46 -12.05 -2.11
CA CYS A 254 -19.86 -10.70 -2.48
C CYS A 254 -21.31 -10.39 -2.09
N SER A 255 -22.21 -11.39 -2.06
CA SER A 255 -23.62 -11.18 -1.70
C SER A 255 -23.83 -10.67 -0.26
N LYS A 256 -22.84 -10.87 0.62
CA LYS A 256 -22.87 -10.41 2.02
C LYS A 256 -22.37 -8.98 2.18
N LEU A 257 -21.70 -8.43 1.17
CA LEU A 257 -21.12 -7.10 1.23
C LEU A 257 -22.19 -6.03 1.10
N LYS A 258 -22.04 -4.93 1.83
CA LYS A 258 -22.93 -3.76 1.75
C LYS A 258 -23.03 -3.18 0.33
N ILE A 259 -21.93 -3.23 -0.42
CA ILE A 259 -21.80 -2.72 -1.80
C ILE A 259 -22.46 -3.63 -2.86
N TYR A 260 -22.91 -4.84 -2.50
CA TYR A 260 -23.45 -5.81 -3.45
C TYR A 260 -24.59 -5.29 -4.34
N PRO A 261 -25.57 -4.49 -3.87
CA PRO A 261 -26.64 -3.97 -4.72
C PRO A 261 -26.12 -3.14 -5.90
N ILE A 262 -25.02 -2.40 -5.70
CA ILE A 262 -24.38 -1.62 -6.76
C ILE A 262 -23.65 -2.55 -7.71
N LEU A 263 -22.88 -3.52 -7.20
CA LEU A 263 -22.22 -4.54 -8.03
C LEU A 263 -23.24 -5.24 -8.94
N GLN A 264 -24.36 -5.69 -8.40
CA GLN A 264 -25.43 -6.35 -9.15
C GLN A 264 -25.98 -5.43 -10.25
N LYS A 265 -26.27 -4.17 -9.94
CA LYS A 265 -26.78 -3.22 -10.94
C LYS A 265 -25.75 -2.94 -12.04
N VAL A 266 -24.50 -2.71 -11.67
CA VAL A 266 -23.41 -2.44 -12.64
C VAL A 266 -23.16 -3.66 -13.53
N TYR A 267 -23.17 -4.87 -12.97
CA TYR A 267 -23.01 -6.11 -13.73
C TYR A 267 -24.19 -6.39 -14.68
N LEU A 268 -25.42 -6.14 -14.23
CA LEU A 268 -26.64 -6.30 -15.03
C LEU A 268 -26.93 -5.08 -15.92
N GLU A 269 -25.95 -4.17 -16.07
CA GLU A 269 -26.04 -2.97 -16.91
C GLU A 269 -27.25 -2.08 -16.61
N ARG A 270 -27.67 -2.03 -15.34
CA ARG A 270 -28.78 -1.22 -14.86
C ARG A 270 -28.31 0.18 -14.48
N ILE A 271 -29.18 1.16 -14.71
CA ILE A 271 -28.97 2.55 -14.32
C ILE A 271 -28.91 2.67 -12.79
N LEU A 272 -27.83 3.28 -12.28
CA LEU A 272 -27.69 3.70 -10.88
C LEU A 272 -28.39 5.04 -10.68
N ARG A 273 -29.30 5.13 -9.71
CA ARG A 273 -29.99 6.38 -9.38
C ARG A 273 -29.16 7.23 -8.42
N LYS A 274 -29.41 8.53 -8.43
CA LYS A 274 -28.67 9.50 -7.60
C LYS A 274 -28.54 9.11 -6.12
N PRO A 275 -29.60 8.69 -5.39
CA PRO A 275 -29.46 8.30 -3.99
C PRO A 275 -28.51 7.12 -3.76
N GLU A 276 -28.42 6.21 -4.74
CA GLU A 276 -27.53 5.05 -4.67
C GLU A 276 -26.08 5.44 -4.93
N ILE A 277 -25.88 6.41 -5.82
CA ILE A 277 -24.58 7.00 -6.09
C ILE A 277 -24.10 7.81 -4.87
N ASP A 278 -24.99 8.57 -4.24
CA ASP A 278 -24.68 9.37 -3.06
C ASP A 278 -24.30 8.45 -1.88
N ALA A 279 -25.09 7.40 -1.62
CA ALA A 279 -24.76 6.39 -0.61
C ALA A 279 -23.43 5.67 -0.90
N PHE A 280 -23.14 5.36 -2.16
CA PHE A 280 -21.85 4.78 -2.54
C PHE A 280 -20.69 5.75 -2.29
N ALA A 281 -20.87 7.02 -2.64
CA ALA A 281 -19.86 8.06 -2.49
C ALA A 281 -19.45 8.26 -1.02
N GLU A 282 -20.38 8.12 -0.08
CA GLU A 282 -20.13 8.21 1.36
C GLU A 282 -19.21 7.08 1.88
N GLU A 283 -19.22 5.91 1.23
CA GLU A 283 -18.35 4.78 1.58
C GLU A 283 -16.96 4.83 0.91
N LEU A 284 -16.75 5.75 -0.04
CA LEU A 284 -15.48 5.88 -0.77
C LEU A 284 -14.42 6.60 0.04
N LYS A 285 -13.17 6.19 -0.15
CA LYS A 285 -12.00 6.94 0.36
C LYS A 285 -11.87 8.27 -0.38
N ALA A 286 -11.22 9.25 0.26
CA ALA A 286 -11.06 10.60 -0.27
C ALA A 286 -10.48 10.62 -1.71
N HIS A 287 -9.48 9.76 -2.00
CA HIS A 287 -8.87 9.68 -3.33
C HIS A 287 -9.79 9.09 -4.41
N GLN A 288 -10.77 8.27 -4.01
CA GLN A 288 -11.73 7.59 -4.88
C GLN A 288 -12.94 8.47 -5.22
N ALA A 289 -13.39 9.28 -4.24
CA ALA A 289 -14.59 10.11 -4.33
C ALA A 289 -14.57 11.16 -5.45
N CYS A 290 -13.38 11.58 -5.91
CA CYS A 290 -13.21 12.57 -6.98
C CYS A 290 -13.79 12.14 -8.35
N THR A 291 -14.25 10.88 -8.48
CA THR A 291 -14.72 10.27 -9.73
C THR A 291 -16.23 10.36 -9.93
N LEU A 292 -17.02 10.58 -8.87
CA LEU A 292 -18.48 10.56 -8.96
C LEU A 292 -19.03 11.95 -9.28
N LEU A 293 -19.55 12.13 -10.49
CA LEU A 293 -20.15 13.37 -10.93
C LEU A 293 -21.57 13.13 -11.44
N GLY A 294 -22.54 13.82 -10.83
CA GLY A 294 -23.76 14.22 -11.53
C GLY A 294 -23.37 15.15 -12.69
N ILE A 295 -23.74 14.77 -13.91
CA ILE A 295 -23.24 15.40 -15.13
C ILE A 295 -24.31 16.32 -15.75
N ALA A 296 -23.91 17.56 -16.03
CA ALA A 296 -24.67 18.45 -16.91
C ALA A 296 -24.62 17.95 -18.37
N PRO A 297 -25.58 18.30 -19.25
CA PRO A 297 -25.68 17.79 -20.62
C PRO A 297 -24.37 17.87 -21.42
N HIS A 298 -23.69 19.03 -21.40
CA HIS A 298 -22.41 19.22 -22.10
C HIS A 298 -21.28 18.31 -21.56
N LYS A 299 -21.33 17.94 -20.27
CA LYS A 299 -20.37 17.02 -19.67
C LYS A 299 -20.68 15.58 -20.05
N ALA A 300 -21.95 15.22 -20.22
CA ALA A 300 -22.38 13.92 -20.72
C ALA A 300 -21.92 13.69 -22.16
N GLU A 301 -22.13 14.67 -23.05
CA GLU A 301 -21.66 14.62 -24.44
C GLU A 301 -20.14 14.42 -24.52
N LYS A 302 -19.36 15.21 -23.75
CA LYS A 302 -17.90 15.08 -23.70
C LYS A 302 -17.44 13.70 -23.21
N ILE A 303 -18.16 13.10 -22.26
CA ILE A 303 -17.86 11.75 -21.78
C ILE A 303 -18.18 10.71 -22.84
N ALA A 304 -19.37 10.79 -23.46
CA ALA A 304 -19.79 9.89 -24.53
C ALA A 304 -18.81 9.95 -25.72
N SER A 305 -18.41 11.15 -26.13
CA SER A 305 -17.43 11.37 -27.21
C SER A 305 -16.11 10.67 -26.92
N ARG A 306 -15.58 10.82 -25.70
CA ARG A 306 -14.35 10.12 -25.29
C ARG A 306 -14.54 8.60 -25.23
N MET A 307 -15.70 8.11 -24.78
CA MET A 307 -15.97 6.68 -24.71
C MET A 307 -16.06 6.05 -26.10
N ILE A 308 -16.66 6.73 -27.07
CA ILE A 308 -16.71 6.30 -28.47
C ILE A 308 -15.31 6.32 -29.09
N TYR A 309 -14.55 7.40 -28.89
CA TYR A 309 -13.17 7.51 -29.39
C TYR A 309 -12.23 6.43 -28.85
N GLU A 310 -12.39 6.06 -27.57
CA GLU A 310 -11.59 5.01 -26.92
C GLU A 310 -12.10 3.58 -27.21
N ASP A 311 -13.11 3.40 -28.09
CA ASP A 311 -13.75 2.14 -28.44
C ASP A 311 -14.35 1.39 -27.21
N ARG A 312 -14.80 2.16 -26.22
CA ARG A 312 -15.42 1.65 -24.98
C ARG A 312 -16.95 1.75 -25.01
N MET A 313 -17.50 2.35 -26.06
CA MET A 313 -18.92 2.56 -26.33
C MET A 313 -19.10 2.62 -27.85
N ARG A 314 -19.98 1.80 -28.42
CA ARG A 314 -20.31 1.87 -29.86
C ARG A 314 -21.46 2.83 -30.08
N GLY A 315 -21.32 3.70 -31.08
CA GLY A 315 -22.30 4.74 -31.35
C GLY A 315 -21.71 5.97 -32.02
N SER A 316 -22.57 6.93 -32.29
CA SER A 316 -22.24 8.24 -32.86
C SER A 316 -22.97 9.36 -32.14
N ILE A 317 -22.44 10.58 -32.25
CA ILE A 317 -23.01 11.78 -31.61
C ILE A 317 -23.49 12.73 -32.71
N ASP A 318 -24.78 13.08 -32.68
CA ASP A 318 -25.34 14.17 -33.46
C ASP A 318 -25.37 15.44 -32.59
N GLN A 319 -24.45 16.36 -32.86
CA GLN A 319 -24.36 17.63 -32.14
C GLN A 319 -25.44 18.65 -32.54
N VAL A 320 -26.07 18.50 -33.70
CA VAL A 320 -27.14 19.39 -34.18
C VAL A 320 -28.45 19.04 -33.49
N GLU A 321 -28.77 17.76 -33.42
CA GLU A 321 -29.98 17.27 -32.74
C GLU A 321 -29.79 17.09 -31.22
N ALA A 322 -28.55 17.17 -30.74
CA ALA A 322 -28.16 16.92 -29.36
C ALA A 322 -28.55 15.49 -28.89
N VAL A 323 -28.36 14.50 -29.78
CA VAL A 323 -28.69 13.09 -29.57
C VAL A 323 -27.44 12.22 -29.67
N ILE A 324 -27.37 11.17 -28.86
CA ILE A 324 -26.35 10.10 -28.98
C ILE A 324 -27.05 8.87 -29.54
N HIS A 325 -26.59 8.39 -30.69
CA HIS A 325 -27.03 7.14 -31.29
C HIS A 325 -26.13 6.02 -30.80
N PHE A 326 -26.71 5.00 -30.16
CA PHE A 326 -25.97 3.79 -29.78
C PHE A 326 -26.12 2.76 -30.90
N GLU A 327 -25.01 2.19 -31.34
CA GLU A 327 -25.04 1.06 -32.27
C GLU A 327 -25.34 -0.22 -31.48
N ASP A 328 -26.38 -0.93 -31.89
CA ASP A 328 -26.65 -2.28 -31.40
C ASP A 328 -25.94 -3.25 -32.37
N ASP A 329 -25.11 -4.16 -31.85
CA ASP A 329 -24.34 -5.13 -32.67
C ASP A 329 -25.25 -6.17 -33.38
N THR A 330 -26.57 -6.07 -33.24
CA THR A 330 -27.52 -6.97 -33.89
C THR A 330 -27.96 -6.38 -35.23
N GLU A 331 -27.45 -6.94 -36.33
CA GLU A 331 -28.08 -6.75 -37.64
C GLU A 331 -29.58 -7.08 -37.53
N GLU A 332 -30.45 -6.29 -38.15
CA GLU A 332 -31.92 -6.46 -38.04
C GLU A 332 -32.38 -7.90 -38.33
N LEU A 333 -31.66 -8.60 -39.22
CA LEU A 333 -31.86 -10.01 -39.53
C LEU A 333 -31.46 -10.95 -38.39
N GLN A 334 -30.34 -10.70 -37.70
CA GLN A 334 -29.95 -11.47 -36.53
C GLN A 334 -30.91 -11.26 -35.36
N GLN A 335 -31.45 -10.04 -35.21
CA GLN A 335 -32.48 -9.75 -34.22
C GLN A 335 -33.78 -10.52 -34.52
N TRP A 336 -34.16 -10.60 -35.80
CA TRP A 336 -35.30 -11.40 -36.26
C TRP A 336 -35.11 -12.90 -35.98
N ASP A 337 -33.92 -13.44 -36.29
CA ASP A 337 -33.59 -14.84 -35.98
C ASP A 337 -33.63 -15.12 -34.47
N GLN A 338 -33.09 -14.23 -33.64
CA GLN A 338 -33.16 -14.35 -32.18
C GLN A 338 -34.60 -14.33 -31.66
N GLN A 339 -35.49 -13.52 -32.24
CA GLN A 339 -36.91 -13.50 -31.87
C GLN A 339 -37.62 -14.80 -32.24
N ILE A 340 -37.32 -15.37 -33.40
CA ILE A 340 -37.86 -16.69 -33.80
C ILE A 340 -37.39 -17.77 -32.82
N VAL A 341 -36.10 -17.80 -32.49
CA VAL A 341 -35.53 -18.75 -31.53
C VAL A 341 -36.19 -18.59 -30.15
N GLY A 342 -36.34 -17.35 -29.68
CA GLY A 342 -36.99 -17.05 -28.39
C GLY A 342 -38.45 -17.51 -28.34
N LEU A 343 -39.20 -17.31 -29.42
CA LEU A 343 -40.58 -17.81 -29.53
C LEU A 343 -40.63 -19.34 -29.48
N CYS A 344 -39.75 -20.01 -30.22
CA CYS A 344 -39.66 -21.47 -30.22
C CYS A 344 -39.29 -22.02 -28.83
N GLN A 345 -38.38 -21.38 -28.11
CA GLN A 345 -38.02 -21.77 -26.74
C GLN A 345 -39.17 -21.55 -25.76
N ALA A 346 -39.87 -20.42 -25.84
CA ALA A 346 -41.04 -20.18 -25.00
C ALA A 346 -42.14 -21.22 -25.26
N LEU A 347 -42.34 -21.62 -26.52
CA LEU A 347 -43.28 -22.68 -26.87
C LEU A 347 -42.85 -24.03 -26.24
N ASN A 348 -41.57 -24.39 -26.34
CA ASN A 348 -41.04 -25.60 -25.71
C ASN A 348 -41.21 -25.59 -24.19
N ASP A 349 -40.93 -24.47 -23.52
CA ASP A 349 -41.10 -24.33 -22.07
C ASP A 349 -42.57 -24.52 -21.65
N VAL A 350 -43.51 -24.02 -22.46
CA VAL A 350 -44.96 -24.21 -22.24
C VAL A 350 -45.33 -25.69 -22.43
N LEU A 351 -44.85 -26.33 -23.49
CA LEU A 351 -45.09 -27.75 -23.75
C LEU A 351 -44.54 -28.64 -22.62
N ASP A 352 -43.33 -28.36 -22.15
CA ASP A 352 -42.70 -29.05 -21.01
C ASP A 352 -43.49 -28.83 -19.71
N SER A 353 -44.00 -27.62 -19.49
CA SER A 353 -44.84 -27.29 -18.34
C SER A 353 -46.19 -28.00 -18.40
N MET A 354 -46.80 -28.13 -19.58
CA MET A 354 -48.02 -28.89 -19.81
C MET A 354 -47.79 -30.40 -19.56
N ALA A 355 -46.67 -30.94 -20.07
CA ALA A 355 -46.26 -32.33 -19.85
C ALA A 355 -46.11 -32.64 -18.35
N LYS A 356 -45.38 -31.78 -17.62
CA LYS A 356 -45.19 -31.91 -16.16
C LYS A 356 -46.50 -31.85 -15.37
N LYS A 357 -47.52 -31.16 -15.91
CA LYS A 357 -48.86 -31.04 -15.30
C LYS A 357 -49.85 -32.12 -15.76
N GLY A 358 -49.41 -33.07 -16.59
CA GLY A 358 -50.25 -34.19 -17.07
C GLY A 358 -51.34 -33.78 -18.06
N LEU A 359 -51.20 -32.62 -18.71
CA LEU A 359 -52.12 -32.16 -19.76
C LEU A 359 -51.79 -32.85 -21.08
N SER A 360 -52.80 -33.21 -21.87
CA SER A 360 -52.59 -33.79 -23.20
C SER A 360 -51.96 -32.74 -24.12
N ILE A 361 -50.78 -33.04 -24.64
CA ILE A 361 -50.10 -32.21 -25.62
C ILE A 361 -50.72 -32.49 -26.99
N PRO A 362 -51.30 -31.48 -27.68
CA PRO A 362 -51.73 -31.66 -29.06
C PRO A 362 -50.49 -31.89 -29.92
N VAL A 363 -50.42 -33.06 -30.57
CA VAL A 363 -49.37 -33.43 -31.53
C VAL A 363 -49.61 -32.76 -32.87
#